data_AF-A0A1Y2C5B0-F1
#
_entry.id   AF-A0A1Y2C5B0-F1
#
_cell.length_a   1.000
_cell.length_b   1.000
_cell.length_c   1.000
_cell.angle_alpha   90.00
_cell.angle_beta   90.00
_cell.angle_gamma   90.00
#
_symmetry.space_group_name_H-M   'P 1'
#
loop_
_entity.id
_entity.type
_entity.pdbx_description
1 polymer ?
#
loop_
_entity_poly.entity_id
_entity_poly.type
_entity_poly.pdbx_seq_one_letter_code
_entity_poly.pdbx_strand_id
1 'polypeptide(L)'
;MAKLDSTKFYKPDDLAKLTVLNEDMQYALLFWASHFVKGFQVKTKALPMLQCLHQFCISVLPLYLEGLLLLLKLNEVFLVIESVVLAVSQYEASDEKMTILSLLNDLKFIAFNYHNELKASPLQVYNHALIGVPQETRYFFYYSHFATVHMTIGAKKNWGPVTLENFSEVMSLALSPDSKIIASGLSNYLVRLWSFETGECIQILGDILIWYFL
;
A
#
# COMPACT_ATOMS: atom_id res chain seq x y z
N MET A 1 5.07 -7.90 21.57
CA MET A 1 5.68 -8.12 20.24
C MET A 1 7.04 -8.75 20.45
N ALA A 2 7.20 -10.03 20.09
CA ALA A 2 8.52 -10.67 20.09
C ALA A 2 9.45 -9.84 19.18
N LYS A 3 10.65 -9.53 19.66
CA LYS A 3 11.69 -8.84 18.89
C LYS A 3 12.08 -9.74 17.71
N LEU A 4 11.39 -9.56 16.58
CA LEU A 4 11.79 -10.15 15.32
C LEU A 4 13.03 -9.42 14.84
N ASP A 5 14.06 -10.19 14.53
CA ASP A 5 15.33 -9.68 14.04
C ASP A 5 15.16 -9.25 12.58
N SER A 6 15.21 -7.93 12.34
CA SER A 6 15.06 -7.31 11.02
C SER A 6 16.20 -7.68 10.06
N THR A 7 17.25 -8.32 10.56
CA THR A 7 18.41 -8.76 9.75
C THR A 7 18.24 -10.16 9.14
N LYS A 8 17.19 -10.91 9.51
CA LYS A 8 16.95 -12.28 9.01
C LYS A 8 15.89 -12.33 7.90
N PHE A 9 16.15 -13.14 6.89
CA PHE A 9 15.18 -13.49 5.86
C PHE A 9 14.28 -14.63 6.37
N TYR A 10 12.98 -14.39 6.44
CA TYR A 10 11.99 -15.40 6.82
C TYR A 10 11.26 -15.90 5.57
N LYS A 11 11.14 -17.22 5.42
CA LYS A 11 10.31 -17.80 4.36
C LYS A 11 8.83 -17.60 4.70
N PRO A 12 7.91 -17.59 3.70
CA PRO A 12 6.47 -17.48 3.94
C PRO A 12 5.94 -18.51 4.95
N ASP A 13 6.46 -19.74 4.91
CA ASP A 13 6.09 -20.82 5.84
C ASP A 13 6.60 -20.60 7.27
N ASP A 14 7.69 -19.85 7.45
CA ASP A 14 8.24 -19.51 8.76
C ASP A 14 7.53 -18.29 9.35
N LEU A 15 7.12 -17.34 8.50
CA LEU A 15 6.19 -16.25 8.84
C LEU A 15 4.85 -16.84 9.31
N ALA A 16 4.29 -17.80 8.58
CA ALA A 16 3.04 -18.49 8.94
C ALA A 16 3.10 -19.26 10.27
N LYS A 17 4.30 -19.62 10.75
CA LYS A 17 4.52 -20.23 12.07
C LYS A 17 4.74 -19.20 13.17
N LEU A 18 5.22 -18.00 12.83
CA LEU A 18 5.34 -16.85 13.72
C LEU A 18 3.99 -16.14 13.92
N THR A 19 3.04 -16.32 13.00
CA THR A 19 1.71 -15.69 12.98
C THR A 19 0.71 -16.38 13.92
N VAL A 20 0.94 -16.29 15.23
CA VAL A 20 -0.19 -16.29 16.18
C VAL A 20 -0.45 -14.84 16.57
N LEU A 21 -0.83 -14.01 15.59
CA LEU A 21 -1.53 -12.77 15.93
C LEU A 21 -2.86 -13.18 16.52
N ASN A 22 -3.14 -12.73 17.75
CA ASN A 22 -4.39 -13.04 18.45
C ASN A 22 -5.59 -12.66 17.57
N GLU A 23 -6.69 -13.42 17.64
CA GLU A 23 -7.87 -13.21 16.80
C GLU A 23 -8.39 -11.76 16.91
N ASP A 24 -8.32 -11.18 18.10
CA ASP A 24 -8.67 -9.78 18.36
C ASP A 24 -7.82 -8.79 17.55
N MET A 25 -6.53 -9.07 17.39
CA MET A 25 -5.62 -8.21 16.61
C MET A 25 -5.91 -8.34 15.12
N GLN A 26 -6.19 -9.55 14.63
CA GLN A 26 -6.57 -9.74 13.23
C GLN A 26 -7.87 -9.00 12.91
N TYR A 27 -8.84 -9.10 13.81
CA TYR A 27 -10.10 -8.38 13.68
C TYR A 27 -9.88 -6.86 13.68
N ALA A 28 -9.09 -6.34 14.62
CA ALA A 28 -8.80 -4.91 14.69
C ALA A 28 -8.12 -4.42 13.40
N LEU A 29 -7.11 -5.13 12.89
CA LEU A 29 -6.40 -4.77 11.66
C LEU A 29 -7.32 -4.74 10.44
N LEU A 30 -8.23 -5.70 10.31
CA LEU A 30 -9.08 -5.82 9.12
C LEU A 30 -10.31 -4.91 9.15
N PHE A 31 -10.89 -4.67 10.32
CA PHE A 31 -12.22 -4.07 10.40
C PHE A 31 -12.27 -2.66 11.01
N TRP A 32 -11.18 -2.13 11.58
CA TRP A 32 -11.20 -0.80 12.22
C TRP A 32 -11.73 0.30 11.29
N ALA A 33 -11.35 0.27 10.00
CA ALA A 33 -11.76 1.27 9.02
C ALA A 33 -13.26 1.23 8.76
N SER A 34 -13.84 0.03 8.66
CA SER A 34 -15.28 -0.14 8.48
C SER A 34 -16.09 0.38 9.66
N HIS A 35 -15.59 0.18 10.88
CA HIS A 35 -16.20 0.71 12.11
C HIS A 35 -16.02 2.22 12.21
N PHE A 36 -14.85 2.72 11.82
CA PHE A 36 -14.56 4.16 11.77
C PHE A 36 -15.54 4.88 10.84
N VAL A 37 -15.70 4.41 9.60
CA VAL A 37 -16.61 5.04 8.62
C VAL A 37 -18.05 5.07 9.14
N LYS A 38 -18.54 3.96 9.72
CA LYS A 38 -19.89 3.91 10.31
C LYS A 38 -20.05 4.86 11.50
N GLY A 39 -19.05 4.94 12.38
CA GLY A 39 -19.07 5.83 13.54
C GLY A 39 -18.92 7.30 13.16
N PHE A 40 -18.13 7.60 12.13
CA PHE A 40 -17.81 8.95 11.69
C PHE A 40 -19.00 9.67 11.02
N GLN A 41 -19.96 8.92 10.50
CA GLN A 41 -21.24 9.47 10.01
C GLN A 41 -22.03 10.21 11.11
N VAL A 42 -21.78 9.89 12.38
CA VAL A 42 -22.44 10.53 13.52
C VAL A 42 -21.72 11.85 13.87
N LYS A 43 -22.28 12.98 13.42
CA LYS A 43 -21.69 14.33 13.55
C LYS A 43 -21.22 14.68 14.97
N THR A 44 -21.94 14.24 16.01
CA THR A 44 -21.61 14.57 17.41
C THR A 44 -20.29 13.96 17.90
N LYS A 45 -19.79 12.90 17.24
CA LYS A 45 -18.54 12.22 17.60
C LYS A 45 -17.43 12.40 16.55
N ALA A 46 -17.71 13.11 15.45
CA ALA A 46 -16.79 13.24 14.33
C ALA A 46 -15.46 13.90 14.72
N LEU A 47 -15.49 14.98 15.52
CA LEU A 47 -14.28 15.71 15.90
C LEU A 47 -13.31 14.87 16.78
N PRO A 48 -13.75 14.25 17.90
CA PRO A 48 -12.88 13.35 18.67
C PRO A 48 -12.36 12.17 17.84
N MET A 49 -13.20 11.60 16.96
CA MET A 49 -12.79 10.50 16.09
C MET A 49 -11.73 10.93 15.08
N LEU A 50 -11.84 12.15 14.53
CA LEU A 50 -10.84 12.72 13.63
C LEU A 50 -9.50 12.90 14.34
N GLN A 51 -9.50 13.37 15.58
CA GLN A 51 -8.29 13.52 16.39
C GLN A 51 -7.65 12.16 16.71
N CYS A 52 -8.44 11.14 17.05
CA CYS A 52 -7.94 9.78 17.23
C CYS A 52 -7.35 9.22 15.93
N LEU A 53 -7.98 9.47 14.78
CA LEU A 53 -7.46 9.05 13.48
C LEU A 53 -6.16 9.78 13.15
N HIS A 54 -6.07 11.08 13.41
CA HIS A 54 -4.85 11.86 13.24
C HIS A 54 -3.71 11.28 14.07
N GLN A 55 -3.96 11.00 15.36
CA GLN A 55 -2.96 10.39 16.25
C GLN A 55 -2.52 9.01 15.74
N PHE A 56 -3.46 8.18 15.29
CA PHE A 56 -3.19 6.89 14.68
C PHE A 56 -2.31 7.03 13.42
N CYS A 57 -2.67 7.94 12.51
CA CYS A 57 -1.97 8.17 11.25
C CYS A 57 -0.55 8.72 11.44
N ILE A 58 -0.25 9.39 12.56
CA ILE A 58 1.09 9.93 12.85
C ILE A 58 1.98 8.92 13.59
N SER A 59 1.40 7.99 14.37
CA SER A 59 2.19 7.12 15.26
C SER A 59 2.18 5.64 14.88
N VAL A 60 1.11 5.13 14.25
CA VAL A 60 0.88 3.68 14.10
C VAL A 60 0.83 3.23 12.63
N LEU A 61 0.72 4.15 11.67
CA LEU A 61 0.44 3.83 10.27
C LEU A 61 1.41 2.81 9.61
N PRO A 62 2.74 2.87 9.84
CA PRO A 62 3.67 1.87 9.33
C PRO A 62 3.49 0.50 10.00
N LEU A 63 3.27 0.48 11.32
CA LEU A 63 3.04 -0.75 12.10
C LEU A 63 1.75 -1.44 11.67
N TYR A 64 0.74 -0.65 11.27
CA TYR A 64 -0.49 -1.15 10.67
C TYR A 64 -0.22 -1.86 9.33
N LEU A 65 0.60 -1.27 8.46
CA LEU A 65 1.03 -1.91 7.20
C LEU A 65 1.76 -3.24 7.47
N GLU A 66 2.66 -3.26 8.45
CA GLU A 66 3.32 -4.48 8.92
C GLU A 66 2.34 -5.55 9.36
N GLY A 67 1.34 -5.18 10.17
CA GLY A 67 0.29 -6.09 10.62
C GLY A 67 -0.45 -6.73 9.44
N LEU A 68 -0.76 -5.96 8.41
CA LEU A 68 -1.40 -6.47 7.20
C LEU A 68 -0.48 -7.35 6.35
N LEU A 69 0.81 -7.04 6.29
CA LEU A 69 1.80 -7.86 5.59
C LEU A 69 2.02 -9.20 6.29
N LEU A 70 2.03 -9.23 7.62
CA LEU A 70 2.05 -10.47 8.40
C LEU A 70 0.81 -11.34 8.17
N LEU A 71 -0.34 -10.72 7.90
CA LEU A 71 -1.57 -11.42 7.51
C LEU A 71 -1.64 -11.74 6.01
N LEU A 72 -0.61 -11.38 5.23
CA LEU A 72 -0.58 -11.53 3.77
C LEU A 72 -1.77 -10.85 3.06
N LYS A 73 -2.30 -9.78 3.67
CA LYS A 73 -3.50 -9.04 3.22
C LYS A 73 -3.17 -7.60 2.82
N LEU A 74 -2.07 -7.40 2.09
CA LEU A 74 -1.64 -6.07 1.62
C LEU A 74 -2.72 -5.37 0.78
N ASN A 75 -3.48 -6.11 -0.03
CA ASN A 75 -4.49 -5.52 -0.92
C ASN A 75 -5.65 -4.87 -0.14
N GLU A 76 -5.88 -5.24 1.12
CA GLU A 76 -6.90 -4.61 1.98
C GLU A 76 -6.55 -3.14 2.30
N VAL A 77 -5.27 -2.75 2.22
CA VAL A 77 -4.82 -1.37 2.42
C VAL A 77 -5.55 -0.41 1.49
N PHE A 78 -5.72 -0.78 0.22
CA PHE A 78 -6.33 0.09 -0.79
C PHE A 78 -7.80 0.38 -0.47
N LEU A 79 -8.57 -0.66 -0.13
CA LEU A 79 -9.98 -0.56 0.25
C LEU A 79 -10.17 0.25 1.54
N VAL A 80 -9.32 0.01 2.54
CA VAL A 80 -9.34 0.75 3.81
C VAL A 80 -9.05 2.23 3.57
N ILE A 81 -8.00 2.56 2.82
CA ILE A 81 -7.64 3.94 2.54
C ILE A 81 -8.75 4.63 1.75
N GLU A 82 -9.27 4.00 0.70
CA GLU A 82 -10.33 4.58 -0.13
C GLU A 82 -11.57 4.91 0.71
N SER A 83 -12.05 3.96 1.51
CA SER A 83 -13.24 4.15 2.34
C SER A 83 -13.07 5.27 3.39
N VAL A 84 -11.91 5.34 4.05
CA VAL A 84 -11.61 6.37 5.06
C VAL A 84 -11.41 7.74 4.40
N VAL A 85 -10.68 7.82 3.28
CA VAL A 85 -10.48 9.06 2.52
C VAL A 85 -11.83 9.61 2.05
N LEU A 86 -12.71 8.77 1.51
CA LEU A 86 -14.06 9.18 1.09
C LEU A 86 -14.85 9.75 2.28
N ALA A 87 -14.87 9.07 3.43
CA ALA A 87 -15.59 9.54 4.61
C ALA A 87 -15.03 10.87 5.15
N VAL A 88 -13.71 11.00 5.26
CA VAL A 88 -13.04 12.20 5.79
C VAL A 88 -13.10 13.36 4.80
N SER A 89 -13.13 13.10 3.49
CA SER A 89 -13.22 14.15 2.45
C SER A 89 -14.48 15.02 2.58
N GLN A 90 -15.59 14.43 3.04
CA GLN A 90 -16.88 15.09 3.21
C GLN A 90 -16.96 15.98 4.46
N TYR A 91 -16.00 15.88 5.38
CA TYR A 91 -15.96 16.66 6.61
C TYR A 91 -15.36 18.06 6.38
N GLU A 92 -15.57 18.99 7.30
CA GLU A 92 -15.03 20.35 7.23
C GLU A 92 -13.49 20.36 7.08
N ALA A 93 -12.97 21.39 6.42
CA ALA A 93 -11.53 21.52 6.20
C ALA A 93 -10.81 21.82 7.53
N SER A 94 -9.86 20.96 7.91
CA SER A 94 -8.97 21.16 9.05
C SER A 94 -7.55 20.74 8.70
N ASP A 95 -6.55 21.29 9.40
CA ASP A 95 -5.14 20.89 9.21
C ASP A 95 -4.92 19.41 9.53
N GLU A 96 -5.64 18.89 10.53
CA GLU A 96 -5.66 17.46 10.90
C GLU A 96 -6.14 16.60 9.72
N LYS A 97 -7.26 17.00 9.09
CA LYS A 97 -7.80 16.33 7.90
C LYS A 97 -6.79 16.32 6.76
N MET A 98 -6.16 17.46 6.47
CA MET A 98 -5.17 17.54 5.38
C MET A 98 -3.97 16.64 5.63
N THR A 99 -3.54 16.52 6.89
CA THR A 99 -2.44 15.66 7.32
C THR A 99 -2.81 14.18 7.20
N ILE A 100 -4.00 13.78 7.67
CA ILE A 100 -4.53 12.42 7.51
C ILE A 100 -4.57 12.04 6.03
N LEU A 101 -5.19 12.89 5.19
CA LEU A 101 -5.35 12.61 3.76
C LEU A 101 -4.00 12.45 3.05
N SER A 102 -3.00 13.27 3.36
CA SER A 102 -1.66 13.08 2.79
C SER A 102 -1.01 11.78 3.25
N LEU A 103 -1.08 11.45 4.55
CA LEU A 103 -0.43 10.26 5.10
C LEU A 103 -1.04 8.98 4.55
N LEU A 104 -2.37 8.94 4.41
CA LEU A 104 -3.07 7.82 3.80
C LEU A 104 -2.74 7.70 2.31
N ASN A 105 -2.67 8.81 1.57
CA ASN A 105 -2.23 8.77 0.16
C ASN A 105 -0.78 8.30 0.02
N ASP A 106 0.13 8.79 0.87
CA ASP A 106 1.52 8.35 0.90
C ASP A 106 1.61 6.83 1.19
N LEU A 107 0.82 6.33 2.14
CA LEU A 107 0.74 4.90 2.43
C LEU A 107 0.23 4.10 1.22
N LYS A 108 -0.77 4.61 0.50
CA LYS A 108 -1.27 4.01 -0.75
C LYS A 108 -0.14 3.90 -1.79
N PHE A 109 0.63 4.97 -1.98
CA PHE A 109 1.77 4.95 -2.91
C PHE A 109 2.87 3.99 -2.47
N ILE A 110 3.14 3.86 -1.18
CA ILE A 110 4.09 2.88 -0.65
C ILE A 110 3.60 1.46 -0.97
N ALA A 111 2.34 1.16 -0.65
CA ALA A 111 1.75 -0.16 -0.91
C ALA A 111 1.75 -0.51 -2.39
N PHE A 112 1.53 0.47 -3.26
CA PHE A 112 1.55 0.31 -4.72
C PHE A 112 2.96 0.13 -5.28
N ASN A 113 3.86 1.08 -5.01
CA ASN A 113 5.18 1.13 -5.68
C ASN A 113 6.11 0.00 -5.23
N TYR A 114 5.94 -0.49 -4.01
CA TYR A 114 6.77 -1.55 -3.43
C TYR A 114 6.01 -2.88 -3.30
N HIS A 115 4.84 -3.02 -3.96
CA HIS A 115 3.92 -4.14 -3.75
C HIS A 115 4.63 -5.50 -3.76
N ASN A 116 5.44 -5.75 -4.78
CA ASN A 116 6.14 -7.02 -4.97
C ASN A 116 7.19 -7.26 -3.88
N GLU A 117 7.97 -6.23 -3.55
CA GLU A 117 9.00 -6.25 -2.52
C GLU A 117 8.40 -6.47 -1.13
N LEU A 118 7.30 -5.80 -0.83
CA LEU A 118 6.56 -5.93 0.42
C LEU A 118 6.01 -7.34 0.60
N LYS A 119 5.46 -7.95 -0.47
CA LYS A 119 4.99 -9.34 -0.45
C LYS A 119 6.13 -10.35 -0.31
N ALA A 120 7.27 -10.10 -0.95
CA ALA A 120 8.43 -10.99 -0.90
C ALA A 120 9.15 -10.96 0.46
N SER A 121 9.20 -9.78 1.11
CA SER A 121 9.86 -9.61 2.41
C SER A 121 9.10 -8.64 3.33
N PRO A 122 8.00 -9.09 3.96
CA PRO A 122 7.17 -8.31 4.88
C PRO A 122 7.89 -7.60 6.03
N LEU A 123 9.05 -8.09 6.46
CA LEU A 123 9.80 -7.58 7.60
C LEU A 123 10.96 -6.64 7.21
N GLN A 124 11.28 -6.51 5.91
CA GLN A 124 12.33 -5.61 5.42
C GLN A 124 11.80 -4.32 4.77
N VAL A 125 10.50 -4.06 4.91
CA VAL A 125 9.78 -2.85 4.47
C VAL A 125 10.41 -1.58 5.04
N TYR A 126 10.69 -1.64 6.35
CA TYR A 126 11.69 -0.90 7.14
C TYR A 126 12.80 -0.26 6.34
N ASN A 127 13.52 -1.15 5.68
CA ASN A 127 14.84 -0.88 5.14
C ASN A 127 14.80 -0.62 3.63
N HIS A 128 13.64 -0.76 2.98
CA HIS A 128 13.52 -0.56 1.53
C HIS A 128 12.48 0.51 1.18
N ALA A 129 11.26 0.40 1.68
CA ALA A 129 10.17 1.30 1.32
C ALA A 129 10.41 2.71 1.90
N LEU A 130 10.78 2.80 3.19
CA LEU A 130 11.03 4.08 3.87
C LEU A 130 12.26 4.83 3.33
N ILE A 131 13.24 4.12 2.75
CA ILE A 131 14.40 4.74 2.09
C ILE A 131 13.97 5.46 0.81
N GLY A 132 13.02 4.88 0.08
CA GLY A 132 12.55 5.42 -1.20
C GLY A 132 11.36 6.37 -1.11
N VAL A 133 10.80 6.59 0.09
CA VAL A 133 9.75 7.60 0.31
C VAL A 133 10.31 8.99 -0.05
N PRO A 134 9.59 9.80 -0.85
CA PRO A 134 10.05 11.12 -1.21
C PRO A 134 10.18 12.07 -0.01
N GLN A 135 11.22 12.88 0.00
CA GLN A 135 11.63 13.67 1.18
C GLN A 135 10.66 14.82 1.54
N GLU A 136 9.87 15.34 0.59
CA GLU A 136 8.91 16.43 0.85
C GLU A 136 7.53 15.91 1.31
N THR A 137 7.34 14.59 1.42
CA THR A 137 6.09 13.99 1.88
C THR A 137 5.93 14.12 3.40
N ARG A 138 4.69 14.24 3.88
CA ARG A 138 4.42 14.24 5.34
C ARG A 138 4.77 12.90 5.95
N TYR A 139 4.61 11.81 5.19
CA TYR A 139 5.02 10.48 5.65
C TYR A 139 6.51 10.41 5.98
N PHE A 140 7.38 10.98 5.14
CA PHE A 140 8.81 11.05 5.44
C PHE A 140 9.09 11.86 6.71
N PHE A 141 8.44 13.01 6.87
CA PHE A 141 8.63 13.87 8.05
C PHE A 141 8.36 13.13 9.37
N TYR A 142 7.25 12.38 9.46
CA TYR A 142 6.89 11.66 10.68
C TYR A 142 7.68 10.35 10.87
N TYR A 143 7.96 9.63 9.79
CA TYR A 143 8.44 8.25 9.88
C TYR A 143 9.91 8.03 9.51
N SER A 144 10.62 9.04 9.03
CA SER A 144 12.05 8.93 8.67
C SER A 144 12.90 8.34 9.80
N HIS A 145 12.60 8.66 11.06
CA HIS A 145 13.34 8.17 12.24
C HIS A 145 13.29 6.65 12.44
N PHE A 146 12.30 5.94 11.86
CA PHE A 146 12.23 4.47 11.93
C PHE A 146 13.18 3.79 10.94
N ALA A 147 13.63 4.49 9.91
CA ALA A 147 14.58 3.95 8.93
C ALA A 147 16.01 3.99 9.49
N THR A 148 16.73 2.88 9.38
CA THR A 148 18.13 2.80 9.80
C THR A 148 19.10 3.49 8.84
N VAL A 149 18.67 3.75 7.60
CA VAL A 149 19.46 4.37 6.53
C VAL A 149 18.57 5.34 5.75
N HIS A 150 19.13 6.47 5.32
CA HIS A 150 18.43 7.48 4.51
C HIS A 150 19.15 7.70 3.17
N MET A 151 18.38 7.86 2.10
CA MET A 151 18.91 8.27 0.81
C MET A 151 19.17 9.78 0.83
N THR A 152 20.44 10.17 0.73
CA THR A 152 20.86 11.58 0.73
C THR A 152 21.09 12.16 -0.67
N ILE A 153 21.34 11.30 -1.67
CA ILE A 153 21.58 11.67 -3.06
C ILE A 153 20.64 10.84 -3.95
N GLY A 154 19.95 11.49 -4.89
CA GLY A 154 18.99 10.82 -5.80
C GLY A 154 17.59 10.60 -5.22
N ALA A 155 17.32 11.06 -4.00
CA ALA A 155 16.00 10.98 -3.39
C ALA A 155 14.98 11.82 -4.18
N LYS A 156 13.82 11.22 -4.48
CA LYS A 156 12.71 11.94 -5.10
C LYS A 156 12.17 12.99 -4.13
N LYS A 157 11.73 14.12 -4.65
CA LYS A 157 11.10 15.19 -3.86
C LYS A 157 9.66 14.84 -3.50
N ASN A 158 8.87 14.50 -4.52
CA ASN A 158 7.48 14.05 -4.40
C ASN A 158 7.28 12.73 -5.15
N TRP A 159 6.12 12.10 -4.94
CA TRP A 159 5.73 10.93 -5.71
C TRP A 159 5.68 11.29 -7.20
N GLY A 160 6.45 10.56 -8.00
CA GLY A 160 6.43 10.69 -9.46
C GLY A 160 5.20 10.00 -10.06
N PRO A 161 5.03 10.07 -11.39
CA PRO A 161 4.02 9.27 -12.07
C PRO A 161 4.22 7.78 -11.76
N VAL A 162 3.13 7.09 -11.55
CA VAL A 162 3.12 5.65 -11.35
C VAL A 162 3.44 4.97 -12.69
N THR A 163 4.46 4.13 -12.71
CA THR A 163 4.93 3.43 -13.91
C THR A 163 4.68 1.92 -13.76
N LEU A 164 3.90 1.34 -14.69
CA LEU A 164 3.74 -0.11 -14.80
C LEU A 164 4.84 -0.65 -15.73
N GLU A 165 5.70 -1.52 -15.22
CA GLU A 165 6.81 -2.05 -15.99
C GLU A 165 6.36 -3.14 -16.98
N ASN A 166 6.68 -2.95 -18.26
CA ASN A 166 6.49 -3.93 -19.31
C ASN A 166 7.84 -4.41 -19.84
N PHE A 167 7.96 -5.71 -20.08
CA PHE A 167 9.16 -6.33 -20.63
C PHE A 167 9.20 -6.30 -22.17
N SER A 168 8.24 -5.63 -22.81
CA SER A 168 8.12 -5.54 -24.26
C SER A 168 7.44 -4.22 -24.62
N GLU A 169 7.64 -3.79 -25.86
CA GLU A 169 7.08 -2.53 -26.36
C GLU A 169 5.55 -2.57 -26.35
N VAL A 170 4.93 -1.53 -25.77
CA VAL A 170 3.48 -1.41 -25.68
C VAL A 170 2.97 -0.79 -26.98
N MET A 171 2.18 -1.57 -27.73
CA MET A 171 1.61 -1.16 -29.01
C MET A 171 0.23 -0.52 -28.87
N SER A 172 -0.51 -0.90 -27.82
CA SER A 172 -1.86 -0.39 -27.57
C SER A 172 -2.20 -0.39 -26.08
N LEU A 173 -3.08 0.53 -25.69
CA LEU A 173 -3.62 0.63 -24.33
C LEU A 173 -5.14 0.78 -24.40
N ALA A 174 -5.84 0.07 -23.52
CA ALA A 174 -7.27 0.22 -23.31
C ALA A 174 -7.57 0.25 -21.81
N LEU A 175 -8.53 1.08 -21.42
CA LEU A 175 -9.07 1.14 -20.06
C LEU A 175 -10.44 0.49 -20.05
N SER A 176 -10.73 -0.27 -19.01
CA SER A 176 -12.09 -0.77 -18.78
C SER A 176 -13.04 0.42 -18.51
N PRO A 177 -14.33 0.31 -18.89
CA PRO A 177 -15.30 1.39 -18.64
C PRO A 177 -15.46 1.76 -17.17
N ASP A 178 -15.21 0.82 -16.26
CA ASP A 178 -15.22 1.03 -14.81
C ASP A 178 -13.89 1.56 -14.25
N SER A 179 -12.87 1.78 -15.10
CA SER A 179 -11.53 2.26 -14.75
C SER A 179 -10.78 1.39 -13.74
N LYS A 180 -11.16 0.11 -13.60
CA LYS A 180 -10.51 -0.84 -12.69
C LYS A 180 -9.41 -1.66 -13.34
N ILE A 181 -9.44 -1.80 -14.67
CA ILE A 181 -8.52 -2.65 -15.42
C ILE A 181 -7.88 -1.84 -16.54
N ILE A 182 -6.55 -1.91 -16.64
CA ILE A 182 -5.80 -1.45 -17.81
C ILE A 182 -5.42 -2.69 -18.62
N ALA A 183 -5.72 -2.70 -19.92
CA ALA A 183 -5.21 -3.67 -20.86
C ALA A 183 -4.08 -3.04 -21.68
N SER A 184 -2.92 -3.69 -21.71
CA SER A 184 -1.79 -3.31 -22.55
C SER A 184 -1.51 -4.40 -23.58
N GLY A 185 -1.64 -4.06 -24.87
CA GLY A 185 -1.22 -4.91 -25.98
C GLY A 185 0.28 -4.71 -26.24
N LEU A 186 1.02 -5.82 -26.23
CA LEU A 186 2.47 -5.84 -26.39
C LEU A 186 2.85 -6.28 -27.81
N SER A 187 4.03 -5.87 -28.26
CA SER A 187 4.58 -6.23 -29.58
C SER A 187 4.84 -7.73 -29.76
N ASN A 188 4.88 -8.51 -28.67
CA ASN A 188 5.05 -9.96 -28.65
C ASN A 188 3.72 -10.74 -28.71
N TYR A 189 2.64 -10.11 -29.20
CA TYR A 189 1.29 -10.69 -29.31
C TYR A 189 0.63 -11.06 -27.98
N LEU A 190 1.22 -10.67 -26.85
CA LEU A 190 0.60 -10.81 -25.54
C LEU A 190 -0.19 -9.55 -25.18
N VAL A 191 -1.27 -9.74 -24.46
CA VAL A 191 -2.06 -8.69 -23.82
C VAL A 191 -1.93 -8.89 -22.32
N ARG A 192 -1.47 -7.87 -21.60
CA ARG A 192 -1.46 -7.89 -20.13
C ARG A 192 -2.63 -7.08 -19.59
N LEU A 193 -3.36 -7.69 -18.67
CA LEU A 193 -4.36 -7.02 -17.86
C LEU A 193 -3.73 -6.62 -16.54
N TRP A 194 -3.94 -5.38 -16.15
CA TRP A 194 -3.42 -4.78 -14.93
C TRP A 194 -4.58 -4.28 -14.09
N SER A 195 -4.49 -4.49 -12.79
CA SER A 195 -5.39 -3.84 -11.83
C SER A 195 -4.96 -2.38 -11.70
N PHE A 196 -5.87 -1.47 -11.99
CA PHE A 196 -5.64 -0.03 -11.81
C PHE A 196 -5.37 0.32 -10.34
N GLU A 197 -6.01 -0.40 -9.43
CA GLU A 197 -5.96 -0.13 -7.99
C GLU A 197 -4.66 -0.62 -7.34
N THR A 198 -4.19 -1.80 -7.75
CA THR A 198 -3.02 -2.45 -7.13
C THR A 198 -1.76 -2.35 -7.98
N GLY A 199 -1.88 -2.08 -9.28
CA GLY A 199 -0.76 -2.12 -10.22
C GLY A 199 -0.30 -3.53 -10.58
N GLU A 200 -0.98 -4.57 -10.07
CA GLU A 200 -0.62 -5.95 -10.34
C GLU A 200 -1.07 -6.38 -11.74
N CYS A 201 -0.24 -7.19 -12.40
CA CYS A 201 -0.67 -7.90 -13.61
C CYS A 201 -1.64 -9.02 -13.19
N ILE A 202 -2.93 -8.81 -13.49
CA ILE A 202 -4.00 -9.75 -13.19
C ILE A 202 -3.87 -10.98 -14.09
N GLN A 203 -3.61 -10.76 -15.38
CA GLN A 203 -3.60 -11.82 -16.37
C GLN A 203 -2.76 -11.46 -17.58
N ILE A 204 -2.16 -12.48 -18.19
CA ILE A 204 -1.54 -12.41 -19.51
C ILE A 204 -2.40 -13.25 -20.44
N LEU A 205 -2.97 -12.59 -21.46
CA LEU A 205 -3.78 -13.19 -22.52
C LEU A 205 -2.95 -13.23 -23.80
N GLY A 206 -2.97 -14.34 -24.51
CA GLY A 206 -2.21 -14.52 -25.74
C GLY A 206 -1.77 -15.95 -25.86
N ASP A 207 -1.61 -16.40 -27.10
CA ASP A 207 -1.10 -17.73 -27.35
C ASP A 207 0.36 -17.76 -26.90
N ILE A 208 0.66 -18.58 -25.89
CA ILE A 208 2.04 -18.94 -25.56
C ILE A 208 2.52 -19.85 -26.69
N LEU A 209 2.75 -19.28 -27.88
CA LEU A 209 3.50 -19.93 -28.95
C LEU A 209 5.00 -19.84 -28.63
N ILE A 210 5.36 -20.24 -27.42
CA ILE A 210 6.68 -20.82 -27.19
C ILE A 210 6.46 -22.31 -27.48
N TRP A 211 6.56 -22.68 -28.76
CA TRP A 211 6.91 -24.05 -29.08
C TRP A 211 8.22 -24.34 -28.33
N TYR A 212 8.10 -25.14 -27.28
CA TYR A 212 9.21 -25.82 -26.66
C TYR A 212 9.95 -26.61 -27.75
N PHE A 213 11.26 -26.36 -27.87
CA PHE A 213 12.29 -27.17 -28.52
C PHE A 213 12.16 -27.44 -30.04
N LEU A 214 13.15 -26.94 -30.78
CA LEU A 214 13.87 -27.70 -31.81
C LEU A 214 15.37 -27.43 -31.67
#